data_AF-A0A9C8JB67-F1
#
_entry.id   AF-A0A9C8JB67-F1
#
_cell.length_a   1.000
_cell.length_b   1.000
_cell.length_c   1.000
_cell.angle_alpha   90.00
_cell.angle_beta   90.00
_cell.angle_gamma   90.00
#
_symmetry.space_group_name_H-M   'P 1'
#
loop_
_entity.id
_entity.type
_entity.pdbx_description
1 polymer ?
#
loop_
_entity_poly.entity_id
_entity_poly.type
_entity_poly.pdbx_seq_one_letter_code
_entity_poly.pdbx_strand_id
1 'polypeptide(L)' 'SKNDRIVFGHWSTLGTGQYGNVFSLDSGAVWGEKLTAVRIDIEPYQWFSIDADPAGLPHAKNKTTIYP' A
#
# COMPACT_ATOMS: atom_id res chain seq x y z
N SER A 1 -20.74 3.97 7.04
CA SER A 1 -19.61 4.04 6.10
C SER A 1 -19.54 5.32 5.29
N LYS A 2 -20.63 5.90 4.75
CA LYS A 2 -20.55 7.11 3.89
C LYS A 2 -19.80 8.30 4.48
N ASN A 3 -19.77 8.43 5.81
CA ASN A 3 -19.08 9.53 6.52
C ASN A 3 -17.84 9.05 7.30
N ASP A 4 -17.52 7.75 7.24
CA ASP A 4 -16.39 7.18 7.98
C ASP A 4 -15.13 7.27 7.13
N ARG A 5 -13.96 7.48 7.74
CA ARG A 5 -12.69 7.32 7.04
C ARG A 5 -12.29 5.86 7.08
N ILE A 6 -12.19 5.24 5.90
CA ILE A 6 -11.92 3.80 5.78
C ILE A 6 -10.49 3.63 5.29
N VAL A 7 -9.65 2.98 6.10
CA VAL A 7 -8.26 2.66 5.72
C VAL A 7 -8.17 1.15 5.54
N PHE A 8 -7.63 0.70 4.42
CA PHE A 8 -7.54 -0.73 4.11
C PHE A 8 -6.29 -1.09 3.31
N GLY A 9 -6.02 -2.39 3.23
CA GLY A 9 -4.96 -2.98 2.41
C GLY A 9 -5.41 -4.28 1.75
N HIS A 10 -4.51 -5.26 1.60
CA HIS A 10 -4.73 -6.60 1.01
C HIS A 10 -4.89 -6.65 -0.52
N TRP A 11 -5.33 -5.56 -1.16
CA TRP A 11 -5.49 -5.49 -2.63
C TRP A 11 -4.44 -4.62 -3.30
N SER A 12 -3.20 -5.10 -3.40
CA SER A 12 -2.10 -4.35 -4.01
C SER A 12 -2.33 -3.95 -5.48
N THR A 13 -3.07 -4.76 -6.26
CA THR A 13 -3.39 -4.45 -7.67
C THR A 13 -4.27 -3.21 -7.84
N LEU A 14 -5.06 -2.83 -6.84
CA LEU A 14 -5.87 -1.61 -6.88
C LEU A 14 -5.01 -0.34 -6.89
N GLY A 15 -3.82 -0.43 -6.29
CA GLY A 15 -2.93 0.71 -6.05
C GLY A 15 -3.17 1.39 -4.71
N THR A 16 -2.18 2.16 -4.29
CA THR A 16 -2.19 2.98 -3.09
C THR A 16 -2.73 4.37 -3.40
N GLY A 17 -3.59 4.91 -2.54
CA GLY A 17 -4.11 6.27 -2.72
C GLY A 17 -5.42 6.53 -1.99
N GLN A 18 -5.99 7.70 -2.25
CA GLN A 18 -7.27 8.15 -1.71
C GLN A 18 -8.37 8.08 -2.77
N TYR A 19 -9.46 7.40 -2.44
CA TYR A 19 -10.65 7.19 -3.28
C TYR A 19 -11.87 7.74 -2.52
N GLY A 20 -11.98 9.07 -2.45
CA GLY A 20 -12.97 9.74 -1.61
C GLY A 20 -12.62 9.66 -0.12
N ASN A 21 -13.47 9.04 0.69
CA ASN A 21 -13.27 8.80 2.12
C ASN A 21 -12.52 7.48 2.42
N VAL A 22 -12.04 6.79 1.39
CA VAL A 22 -11.37 5.50 1.49
C VAL A 22 -9.89 5.63 1.11
N PHE A 23 -9.00 5.03 1.89
CA PHE A 23 -7.55 5.10 1.75
C PHE A 23 -6.98 3.69 1.58
N SER A 24 -6.42 3.41 0.41
CA SER A 24 -5.70 2.16 0.13
C SER A 24 -4.22 2.35 0.49
N LEU A 25 -3.70 1.49 1.38
CA LEU A 25 -2.30 1.48 1.80
C LEU A 25 -1.49 0.34 1.20
N ASP A 26 -2.12 -0.58 0.48
CA ASP A 26 -1.43 -1.75 -0.06
C ASP A 26 -0.62 -1.38 -1.29
N SER A 27 0.65 -1.05 -1.07
CA SER A 27 1.66 -0.81 -2.08
C SER A 27 2.49 -2.05 -2.41
N GLY A 28 2.03 -3.24 -2.01
CA GLY A 28 2.65 -4.50 -2.41
C GLY A 28 3.93 -4.87 -1.66
N ALA A 29 4.10 -4.41 -0.42
CA ALA A 29 5.33 -4.62 0.37
C ALA A 29 5.82 -6.07 0.35
N VAL A 30 4.93 -7.05 0.57
CA VAL A 30 5.29 -8.49 0.61
C VAL A 30 5.79 -9.05 -0.72
N TRP A 31 5.52 -8.35 -1.82
CA TRP A 31 5.99 -8.66 -3.16
C TRP A 31 7.31 -7.95 -3.50
N GLY A 32 7.94 -7.28 -2.54
CA GLY A 32 9.20 -6.56 -2.71
C GLY A 32 9.03 -5.15 -3.27
N GLU A 33 7.82 -4.58 -3.19
CA GLU A 33 7.57 -3.19 -3.60
C GLU A 33 7.77 -2.23 -2.43
N LYS A 34 6.78 -1.40 -2.09
CA LYS A 34 6.88 -0.40 -1.03
C LYS A 34 6.01 -0.77 0.16
N LEU A 35 6.38 -0.28 1.33
CA LEU A 35 5.50 -0.19 2.50
C LEU A 35 5.02 1.24 2.63
N THR A 36 3.69 1.44 2.59
CA THR A 36 3.08 2.77 2.68
C THR A 36 2.33 2.98 3.99
N ALA A 37 2.46 4.17 4.56
CA ALA A 37 1.66 4.70 5.65
C ALA A 37 1.07 6.06 5.28
N VAL A 38 -0.07 6.41 5.88
CA VAL A 38 -0.69 7.73 5.74
C VAL A 38 -1.02 8.30 7.10
N ARG A 39 -0.73 9.60 7.28
CA ARG A 39 -1.13 10.37 8.45
C ARG A 39 -2.51 10.98 8.19
N ILE A 40 -3.53 10.51 8.91
CA ILE A 40 -4.94 10.87 8.68
C ILE A 40 -5.46 11.98 9.60
N ASP A 41 -4.74 12.37 10.65
CA ASP A 41 -5.22 13.37 11.62
C ASP A 41 -5.11 14.83 11.13
N ILE A 42 -4.38 15.08 10.02
CA ILE A 42 -4.16 16.42 9.47
C ILE A 42 -4.44 16.47 7.97
N GLU A 43 -4.90 17.64 7.51
CA GLU A 43 -5.05 17.95 6.09
C GLU A 43 -4.06 19.05 5.67
N PRO A 44 -3.35 18.90 4.53
CA PRO A 44 -3.40 17.77 3.60
C PRO A 44 -2.82 16.48 4.22
N TYR A 45 -3.42 15.33 3.89
CA TYR A 45 -2.95 14.03 4.37
C TYR A 45 -1.51 13.79 3.90
N GLN A 46 -0.67 13.30 4.82
CA GLN A 46 0.74 13.07 4.54
C GLN A 46 0.99 11.59 4.27
N TRP A 47 1.59 11.29 3.13
CA TRP A 47 1.90 9.93 2.69
C TRP A 47 3.38 9.64 2.85
N PHE A 48 3.69 8.47 3.38
CA PHE A 48 5.04 7.99 3.56
C PHE A 48 5.16 6.63 2.89
N SER A 49 6.12 6.48 1.98
CA SER A 49 6.40 5.21 1.34
C SER A 49 7.90 4.94 1.37
N ILE A 50 8.26 3.77 1.88
CA ILE A 50 9.65 3.29 1.88
C ILE A 50 9.74 2.03 1.03
N ASP A 51 10.90 1.80 0.44
CA ASP A 51 11.16 0.54 -0.26
C ASP A 51 11.20 -0.60 0.75
N ALA A 52 10.54 -1.70 0.41
CA ALA A 52 10.64 -2.93 1.18
C ALA A 52 11.98 -3.61 0.87
N ASP A 53 12.54 -4.35 1.84
CA ASP A 53 13.70 -5.20 1.58
C ASP A 53 13.23 -6.53 0.98
N PRO A 54 13.41 -6.76 -0.34
CA PRO A 54 12.95 -7.99 -0.97
C PRO A 54 13.71 -9.24 -0.49
N ALA A 55 14.92 -9.10 0.07
CA ALA A 55 15.71 -10.23 0.53
C ALA A 55 15.09 -10.90 1.77
N GLY A 56 14.44 -10.11 2.63
CA GLY A 56 13.78 -10.58 3.85
C GLY A 56 12.34 -11.07 3.66
N LEU A 57 11.79 -11.00 2.44
CA LEU A 57 10.36 -11.18 2.22
C LEU A 57 10.00 -12.51 1.55
N PRO A 58 8.94 -13.19 2.01
CA PRO A 58 8.62 -14.55 1.58
C PRO A 58 8.16 -14.65 0.12
N HIS A 59 7.59 -13.58 -0.45
CA HIS A 59 6.97 -13.63 -1.77
C HIS A 59 7.59 -12.68 -2.80
N ALA A 60 8.63 -11.92 -2.44
CA ALA A 60 9.28 -10.99 -3.36
C ALA A 60 9.87 -11.69 -4.59
N LYS A 61 10.33 -12.94 -4.43
CA LYS A 61 10.91 -13.76 -5.51
C LYS A 61 9.87 -14.29 -6.51
N ASN A 62 8.59 -14.32 -6.13
CA ASN A 62 7.54 -14.91 -6.94
C ASN A 62 7.04 -13.95 -8.02
N LYS A 63 7.22 -12.63 -7.88
CA LYS A 63 6.71 -11.64 -8.83
C LYS A 63 7.43 -11.70 -10.18
N THR A 64 8.75 -11.96 -10.18
CA THR A 64 9.58 -12.07 -11.39
C THR A 64 9.17 -13.24 -12.30
N THR A 65 8.44 -14.23 -11.78
CA THR A 65 8.00 -15.39 -12.56
C THR A 65 6.64 -15.22 -13.23
N ILE A 66 5.85 -14.19 -12.85
CA ILE A 66 4.45 -14.03 -13.28
C ILE A 66 4.20 -12.80 -14.15
N TYR A 67 5.16 -11.87 -14.22
CA TYR A 67 5.13 -10.73 -15.14
C TYR A 67 6.50 -10.61 -15.83
N PRO A 68 6.60 -10.78 -17.16
CA PRO A 68 7.85 -10.53 -17.91
C PRO A 68 8.23 -9.05 -17.93
#